data_AF-A0A8B9GCA1-F1
#
_entry.id   AF-A0A8B9GCA1-F1
#
_cell.length_a   1.000
_cell.length_b   1.000
_cell.length_c   1.000
_cell.angle_alpha   90.00
_cell.angle_beta   90.00
_cell.angle_gamma   90.00
#
_symmetry.space_group_name_H-M   'P 1'
#
loop_
_entity.id
_entity.type
_entity.pdbx_description
1 polymer ?
#
loop_
_entity_poly.entity_id
_entity_poly.type
_entity_poly.pdbx_seq_one_letter_code
_entity_poly.pdbx_strand_id
1 'polypeptide(L)'
;RSLGKGFASYYGDHMVLQKEPAGAVVWGYGEPGAVVVVAVSGDGGLVLMKKTAQVKEPSGTWTTILDPMDQGGPYMLTARQGSENVTLRDICFGDVWLCSGQSNMVMTVLQITNASRELAAAAHYPYVRVFAAAPSRSDVELDDLEHIDLPWSIPTAENLGHGNFTYFSAVCWLLGRYLYEALRYPVGLVEVAWGGTPIEAWSSPRALQACTPSTRAECSKPCEGHPLPLRRGISNISPHQHFSGPQTPSVLWNAMIHPLLNMTLRGIAWYQGEANAFLHTDQYNCTFPALIADWRQAFHAGSAGQTELLLPFGFVQLSTYRQQSPQNSFARLRWHQTADVGVVPNARMPRTFMAVAMDLCDEHSPYGSIHPQDKQNVAHRLQLGARAVAYGEKNLVFQGPFPTRAVLEVTRALLNITYSQQLVWHRRDMPAFEVCCSSPVSLCRWLPAPMVAVGSHTVTLALGGCGTLVLALRYAWAEWPCEYQSCALYNTQGLPAPPFLLETLRSSSRAGEMELLRLRPSSLLAWGI
;
A
#
# COMPACT_ATOMS: atom_id res chain seq x y z
N ARG A 1 26.32 -18.20 12.31
CA ARG A 1 26.72 -16.92 12.95
C ARG A 1 26.89 -17.21 14.43
N SER A 2 28.01 -16.86 15.07
CA SER A 2 28.01 -16.77 16.53
C SER A 2 26.89 -15.79 16.90
N LEU A 3 26.00 -16.15 17.83
CA LEU A 3 24.95 -15.25 18.32
C LEU A 3 25.65 -14.06 18.97
N GLY A 4 25.88 -13.00 18.18
CA GLY A 4 26.57 -11.81 18.63
C GLY A 4 25.72 -11.12 19.69
N LYS A 5 26.30 -10.86 20.85
CA LYS A 5 25.65 -10.10 21.91
C LYS A 5 25.44 -8.66 21.40
N GLY A 6 24.22 -8.14 21.46
CA GLY A 6 23.90 -6.82 20.91
C GLY A 6 22.43 -6.62 20.59
N PHE A 7 22.10 -5.49 19.96
CA PHE A 7 20.77 -5.25 19.40
C PHE A 7 20.52 -6.15 18.18
N ALA A 8 19.24 -6.35 17.84
CA ALA A 8 18.88 -6.99 16.57
C ALA A 8 19.41 -6.22 15.36
N SER A 9 19.53 -6.89 14.23
CA SER A 9 20.30 -6.41 13.07
C SER A 9 19.89 -5.03 12.57
N TYR A 10 18.59 -4.70 12.59
CA TYR A 10 18.05 -3.45 12.05
C TYR A 10 18.19 -2.23 12.98
N TYR A 11 18.72 -2.39 14.20
CA TYR A 11 19.05 -1.25 15.04
C TYR A 11 20.45 -0.72 14.67
N GLY A 12 20.58 0.59 14.55
CA GLY A 12 21.84 1.23 14.17
C GLY A 12 21.92 2.69 14.59
N ASP A 13 23.10 3.29 14.40
CA ASP A 13 23.28 4.74 14.55
C ASP A 13 22.34 5.49 13.58
N HIS A 14 21.98 6.73 13.91
CA HIS A 14 21.08 7.59 13.11
C HIS A 14 19.61 7.14 13.03
N MET A 15 19.21 6.08 13.74
CA MET A 15 17.85 5.56 13.64
C MET A 15 16.79 6.48 14.27
N VAL A 16 15.53 6.26 13.87
CA VAL A 16 14.37 6.83 14.53
C VAL A 16 13.61 5.72 15.27
N LEU A 17 13.34 5.95 16.54
CA LEU A 17 12.44 5.14 17.36
C LEU A 17 11.07 5.82 17.44
N GLN A 18 10.01 5.02 17.56
CA GLN A 18 8.65 5.56 17.66
C GLN A 18 8.49 6.42 18.92
N LYS A 19 8.05 7.66 18.73
CA LYS A 19 7.70 8.59 19.81
C LYS A 19 6.36 8.26 20.45
N GLU A 20 6.08 8.96 21.55
CA GLU A 20 4.81 8.93 22.28
C GLU A 20 3.57 9.15 21.38
N PRO A 21 2.38 8.62 21.76
CA PRO A 21 2.05 8.01 23.08
C PRO A 21 2.53 6.55 23.26
N ALA A 22 3.04 5.92 22.21
CA ALA A 22 3.60 4.58 22.29
C ALA A 22 5.03 4.60 22.86
N GLY A 23 5.45 3.49 23.46
CA GLY A 23 6.84 3.20 23.80
C GLY A 23 7.51 2.43 22.68
N ALA A 24 8.74 2.81 22.33
CA ALA A 24 9.53 2.04 21.37
C ALA A 24 9.97 0.71 21.99
N VAL A 25 9.71 -0.38 21.28
CA VAL A 25 10.21 -1.70 21.65
C VAL A 25 11.63 -1.84 21.13
N VAL A 26 12.53 -2.33 21.99
CA VAL A 26 13.93 -2.61 21.65
C VAL A 26 14.30 -4.02 22.11
N TRP A 27 15.02 -4.74 21.26
CA TRP A 27 15.36 -6.13 21.51
C TRP A 27 16.69 -6.49 20.85
N GLY A 28 17.21 -7.66 21.24
CA GLY A 28 18.43 -8.20 20.66
C GLY A 28 18.85 -9.52 21.30
N TYR A 29 20.13 -9.83 21.22
CA TYR A 29 20.72 -11.09 21.66
C TYR A 29 21.68 -10.88 22.83
N GLY A 30 21.81 -11.90 23.68
CA GLY A 30 22.74 -11.93 24.79
C GLY A 30 22.95 -13.34 25.32
N GLU A 31 23.77 -13.49 26.36
CA GLU A 31 23.95 -14.78 27.04
C GLU A 31 22.64 -15.25 27.70
N PRO A 32 22.18 -16.49 27.45
CA PRO A 32 20.99 -17.06 28.10
C PRO A 32 21.06 -16.95 29.63
N GLY A 33 19.96 -16.50 30.26
CA GLY A 33 19.87 -16.32 31.71
C GLY A 33 20.51 -15.03 32.26
N ALA A 34 21.21 -14.26 31.43
CA ALA A 34 21.81 -12.99 31.85
C ALA A 34 20.78 -11.84 31.86
N VAL A 35 21.15 -10.73 32.51
CA VAL A 35 20.36 -9.49 32.54
C VAL A 35 20.99 -8.44 31.64
N VAL A 36 20.18 -7.86 30.76
CA VAL A 36 20.57 -6.70 29.93
C VAL A 36 19.95 -5.44 30.51
N VAL A 37 20.78 -4.42 30.71
CA VAL A 37 20.35 -3.07 31.08
C VAL A 37 20.36 -2.20 29.84
N VAL A 38 19.19 -1.71 29.44
CA VAL A 38 19.02 -0.75 28.34
C VAL A 38 18.88 0.65 28.91
N ALA A 39 19.64 1.61 28.42
CA ALA A 39 19.60 2.99 28.88
C ALA A 39 19.51 3.97 27.69
N VAL A 40 18.64 4.96 27.82
CA VAL A 40 18.63 6.14 26.93
C VAL A 40 19.32 7.27 27.66
N SER A 41 20.29 7.90 27.02
CA SER A 41 21.03 9.04 27.56
C SER A 41 20.94 10.25 26.63
N GLY A 42 20.79 11.42 27.21
CA GLY A 42 20.86 12.70 26.49
C GLY A 42 22.29 13.22 26.38
N ASP A 43 22.39 14.46 25.87
CA ASP A 43 23.65 15.18 25.76
C ASP A 43 24.38 15.27 27.11
N GLY A 44 25.70 15.12 27.08
CA GLY A 44 26.54 15.08 28.27
C GLY A 44 26.48 13.76 29.07
N GLY A 45 25.76 12.74 28.57
CA GLY A 45 25.70 11.41 29.18
C GLY A 45 24.69 11.29 30.34
N LEU A 46 23.79 12.26 30.49
CA LEU A 46 22.70 12.19 31.47
C LEU A 46 21.76 11.04 31.09
N VAL A 47 21.65 10.03 31.96
CA VAL A 47 20.74 8.91 31.74
C VAL A 47 19.30 9.36 31.99
N LEU A 48 18.50 9.39 30.93
CA LEU A 48 17.09 9.79 30.97
C LEU A 48 16.20 8.63 31.43
N MET A 49 16.55 7.40 31.06
CA MET A 49 15.82 6.22 31.47
C MET A 49 16.70 4.97 31.52
N LYS A 50 16.25 3.98 32.30
CA LYS A 50 16.84 2.63 32.33
C LYS A 50 15.75 1.58 32.37
N LYS A 51 15.94 0.53 31.57
CA LYS A 51 15.11 -0.68 31.54
C LYS A 51 15.99 -1.90 31.74
N THR A 52 15.42 -2.95 32.32
CA THR A 52 16.10 -4.24 32.49
C THR A 52 15.32 -5.32 31.78
N ALA A 53 16.01 -6.17 31.03
CA ALA A 53 15.44 -7.32 30.35
C ALA A 53 16.21 -8.59 30.71
N GLN A 54 15.49 -9.68 30.93
CA GLN A 54 16.08 -11.00 31.07
C GLN A 54 16.30 -11.60 29.68
N VAL A 55 17.46 -12.22 29.46
CA VAL A 55 17.71 -12.98 28.23
C VAL A 55 17.02 -14.34 28.36
N LYS A 56 16.09 -14.61 27.45
CA LYS A 56 15.24 -15.82 27.46
C LYS A 56 16.00 -17.06 26.99
N GLU A 57 15.85 -18.16 27.72
CA GLU A 57 16.25 -19.49 27.24
C GLU A 57 15.14 -20.15 26.42
N PRO A 58 15.46 -20.94 25.37
CA PRO A 58 16.79 -21.15 24.76
C PRO A 58 17.14 -20.12 23.68
N SER A 59 16.25 -19.17 23.37
CA SER A 59 16.38 -18.25 22.23
C SER A 59 17.61 -17.32 22.28
N GLY A 60 18.13 -17.02 23.48
CA GLY A 60 19.19 -16.03 23.67
C GLY A 60 18.73 -14.59 23.40
N THR A 61 17.42 -14.34 23.35
CA THR A 61 16.87 -13.00 23.05
C THR A 61 16.44 -12.25 24.31
N TRP A 62 16.59 -10.94 24.31
CA TRP A 62 16.02 -10.03 25.30
C TRP A 62 15.16 -8.99 24.59
N THR A 63 14.12 -8.50 25.27
CA THR A 63 13.23 -7.44 24.74
C THR A 63 12.78 -6.55 25.89
N THR A 64 12.62 -5.25 25.62
CA THR A 64 12.05 -4.30 26.58
C THR A 64 11.32 -3.18 25.84
N ILE A 65 10.37 -2.56 26.53
CA ILE A 65 9.62 -1.41 26.05
C ILE A 65 10.22 -0.18 26.75
N LEU A 66 10.72 0.77 25.97
CA LEU A 66 11.10 2.08 26.49
C LEU A 66 9.85 2.83 26.94
N ASP A 67 9.95 3.63 28.00
CA ASP A 67 8.87 4.58 28.33
C ASP A 67 8.62 5.50 27.12
N PRO A 68 7.37 5.90 26.86
CA PRO A 68 7.07 6.86 25.81
C PRO A 68 7.93 8.11 25.96
N MET A 69 8.56 8.52 24.85
CA MET A 69 9.37 9.73 24.79
C MET A 69 8.78 10.70 23.77
N ASP A 70 8.82 11.98 24.11
CA ASP A 70 8.47 13.04 23.17
C ASP A 70 9.45 13.05 21.98
N GLN A 71 9.01 13.64 20.88
CA GLN A 71 9.81 13.79 19.67
C GLN A 71 11.11 14.57 19.95
N GLY A 72 12.19 14.20 19.25
CA GLY A 72 13.46 14.93 19.32
C GLY A 72 14.67 14.01 19.35
N GLY A 73 15.73 14.47 19.99
CA GLY A 73 17.08 13.90 19.93
C GLY A 73 18.09 14.91 19.40
N PRO A 74 19.35 14.52 19.20
CA PRO A 74 19.84 13.14 19.30
C PRO A 74 19.97 12.61 20.73
N TYR A 75 19.80 11.30 20.89
CA TYR A 75 20.08 10.55 22.11
C TYR A 75 21.08 9.43 21.84
N MET A 76 21.57 8.80 22.91
CA MET A 76 22.31 7.53 22.86
C MET A 76 21.47 6.41 23.45
N LEU A 77 21.47 5.24 22.81
CA LEU A 77 20.83 4.03 23.30
C LEU A 77 21.91 2.97 23.60
N THR A 78 22.05 2.57 24.86
CA THR A 78 23.07 1.59 25.27
C THR A 78 22.40 0.33 25.81
N ALA A 79 22.79 -0.84 25.31
CA ALA A 79 22.51 -2.13 25.93
C ALA A 79 23.78 -2.66 26.61
N ARG A 80 23.68 -3.06 27.88
CA ARG A 80 24.81 -3.55 28.68
C ARG A 80 24.50 -4.88 29.34
N GLN A 81 25.43 -5.83 29.20
CA GLN A 81 25.41 -7.14 29.85
C GLN A 81 26.76 -7.33 30.57
N GLY A 82 26.76 -7.35 31.90
CA GLY A 82 28.02 -7.41 32.67
C GLY A 82 28.97 -6.24 32.35
N SER A 83 30.16 -6.57 31.85
CA SER A 83 31.19 -5.61 31.40
C SER A 83 31.07 -5.23 29.92
N GLU A 84 30.28 -5.93 29.13
CA GLU A 84 30.11 -5.66 27.70
C GLU A 84 28.97 -4.67 27.47
N ASN A 85 29.16 -3.76 26.52
CA ASN A 85 28.13 -2.84 26.10
C ASN A 85 28.13 -2.63 24.58
N VAL A 86 26.96 -2.29 24.05
CA VAL A 86 26.76 -1.79 22.69
C VAL A 86 26.00 -0.49 22.81
N THR A 87 26.50 0.56 22.15
CA THR A 87 25.89 1.89 22.18
C THR A 87 25.61 2.36 20.76
N LEU A 88 24.35 2.71 20.50
CA LEU A 88 23.89 3.36 19.30
C LEU A 88 23.79 4.88 19.54
N ARG A 89 24.15 5.67 18.53
CA ARG A 89 24.29 7.13 18.60
C ARG A 89 23.38 7.83 17.60
N ASP A 90 23.12 9.11 17.83
CA ASP A 90 22.24 9.94 16.99
C ASP A 90 20.84 9.33 16.84
N ILE A 91 20.28 8.86 17.96
CA ILE A 91 18.96 8.25 18.00
C ILE A 91 17.92 9.35 18.14
N CYS A 92 16.98 9.41 17.22
CA CYS A 92 15.84 10.33 17.29
C CYS A 92 14.57 9.59 17.75
N PHE A 93 13.68 10.29 18.46
CA PHE A 93 12.30 9.85 18.64
C PHE A 93 11.40 10.63 17.68
N GLY A 94 10.60 9.89 16.92
CA GLY A 94 9.79 10.41 15.81
C GLY A 94 8.74 9.40 15.37
N ASP A 95 8.11 9.61 14.23
CA ASP A 95 7.19 8.60 13.68
C ASP A 95 7.91 7.67 12.70
N VAL A 96 7.70 6.36 12.86
CA VAL A 96 8.32 5.35 12.01
C VAL A 96 7.30 4.79 11.01
N TRP A 97 7.64 4.83 9.73
CA TRP A 97 6.84 4.35 8.61
C TRP A 97 7.52 3.20 7.89
N LEU A 98 6.77 2.12 7.68
CA LEU A 98 7.20 0.98 6.87
C LEU A 98 6.68 1.15 5.43
N CYS A 99 7.57 1.08 4.46
CA CYS A 99 7.27 1.19 3.03
C CYS A 99 7.54 -0.16 2.35
N SER A 100 6.50 -0.79 1.80
CA SER A 100 6.60 -2.12 1.24
C SER A 100 5.82 -2.29 -0.06
N GLY A 101 6.09 -3.38 -0.77
CA GLY A 101 5.45 -3.72 -2.04
C GLY A 101 6.46 -4.19 -3.08
N GLN A 102 6.20 -3.85 -4.35
CA GLN A 102 7.00 -4.32 -5.46
C GLN A 102 7.73 -3.19 -6.20
N SER A 103 8.02 -3.37 -7.50
CA SER A 103 8.96 -2.55 -8.28
C SER A 103 8.67 -1.06 -8.24
N ASN A 104 7.40 -0.64 -8.22
CA ASN A 104 7.04 0.77 -8.10
C ASN A 104 7.31 1.37 -6.69
N MET A 105 7.36 0.54 -5.64
CA MET A 105 7.91 0.91 -4.33
C MET A 105 9.44 0.91 -4.35
N VAL A 106 10.09 -0.03 -5.07
CA VAL A 106 11.56 -0.16 -5.16
C VAL A 106 12.21 0.95 -6.02
N MET A 107 11.47 1.58 -6.93
CA MET A 107 11.99 2.67 -7.78
C MET A 107 12.69 3.72 -6.91
N THR A 108 13.97 3.97 -7.20
CA THR A 108 14.81 4.89 -6.42
C THR A 108 14.55 6.34 -6.79
N VAL A 109 15.04 7.29 -5.99
CA VAL A 109 14.89 8.73 -6.26
C VAL A 109 15.58 9.15 -7.57
N LEU A 110 16.51 8.35 -8.11
CA LEU A 110 17.07 8.59 -9.45
C LEU A 110 16.07 8.35 -10.59
N GLN A 111 15.05 7.54 -10.37
CA GLN A 111 14.16 7.02 -11.41
C GLN A 111 12.87 7.81 -11.56
N ILE A 112 12.77 8.98 -10.94
CA ILE A 112 11.56 9.79 -10.91
C ILE A 112 11.74 11.11 -11.64
N THR A 113 10.64 11.72 -12.06
CA THR A 113 10.66 13.11 -12.55
C THR A 113 11.26 14.01 -11.46
N ASN A 114 12.02 15.06 -11.83
CA ASN A 114 12.69 15.95 -10.88
C ASN A 114 13.73 15.31 -9.93
N ALA A 115 14.23 14.10 -10.22
CA ALA A 115 15.25 13.40 -9.44
C ALA A 115 16.41 14.32 -8.97
N SER A 116 17.05 15.05 -9.89
CA SER A 116 18.19 15.92 -9.55
C SER A 116 17.87 16.97 -8.48
N ARG A 117 16.64 17.51 -8.48
CA ARG A 117 16.20 18.49 -7.49
C ARG A 117 15.98 17.84 -6.13
N GLU A 118 15.36 16.66 -6.10
CA GLU A 118 15.11 15.92 -4.86
C GLU A 118 16.42 15.47 -4.21
N LEU A 119 17.35 14.93 -5.00
CA LEU A 119 18.66 14.50 -4.52
C LEU A 119 19.49 15.68 -3.98
N ALA A 120 19.47 16.83 -4.67
CA ALA A 120 20.17 18.04 -4.20
C ALA A 120 19.57 18.60 -2.89
N ALA A 121 18.27 18.39 -2.65
CA ALA A 121 17.59 18.88 -1.46
C ALA A 121 17.72 17.94 -0.24
N ALA A 122 18.21 16.71 -0.42
CA ALA A 122 18.26 15.67 0.61
C ALA A 122 18.87 16.15 1.95
N ALA A 123 19.99 16.88 1.86
CA ALA A 123 20.72 17.39 3.03
C ALA A 123 19.92 18.41 3.87
N HIS A 124 18.84 18.99 3.34
CA HIS A 124 17.96 19.90 4.09
C HIS A 124 17.00 19.16 5.03
N TYR A 125 16.95 17.83 4.99
CA TYR A 125 16.04 17.00 5.78
C TYR A 125 16.80 16.02 6.68
N PRO A 126 17.73 16.48 7.54
CA PRO A 126 18.55 15.58 8.34
C PRO A 126 17.75 14.74 9.34
N TYR A 127 16.50 15.15 9.66
CA TYR A 127 15.61 14.43 10.57
C TYR A 127 14.64 13.47 9.87
N VAL A 128 14.75 13.29 8.56
CA VAL A 128 14.06 12.22 7.81
C VAL A 128 15.06 11.10 7.58
N ARG A 129 15.09 10.10 8.47
CA ARG A 129 16.11 9.04 8.47
C ARG A 129 15.64 7.85 7.65
N VAL A 130 16.57 7.25 6.91
CA VAL A 130 16.29 6.18 5.94
C VAL A 130 17.00 4.89 6.31
N PHE A 131 16.33 3.76 6.08
CA PHE A 131 16.84 2.40 6.28
C PHE A 131 16.22 1.46 5.23
N ALA A 132 17.01 0.61 4.59
CA ALA A 132 16.51 -0.38 3.64
C ALA A 132 16.97 -1.80 4.01
N ALA A 133 16.00 -2.71 4.18
CA ALA A 133 16.27 -4.13 4.32
C ALA A 133 16.69 -4.71 2.97
N ALA A 134 17.69 -5.60 2.97
CA ALA A 134 18.07 -6.27 1.74
C ALA A 134 17.03 -7.32 1.34
N PRO A 135 16.80 -7.53 0.03
CA PRO A 135 15.99 -8.62 -0.47
C PRO A 135 16.43 -10.00 0.09
N SER A 136 15.56 -10.65 0.87
CA SER A 136 15.75 -12.05 1.31
C SER A 136 14.43 -12.83 1.28
N ARG A 137 14.51 -14.16 1.24
CA ARG A 137 13.36 -15.07 1.23
C ARG A 137 13.63 -16.28 2.12
N SER A 138 12.60 -16.79 2.78
CA SER A 138 12.72 -17.96 3.64
C SER A 138 11.43 -18.77 3.64
N ASP A 139 11.54 -20.10 3.68
CA ASP A 139 10.39 -21.00 3.82
C ASP A 139 9.84 -21.03 5.26
N VAL A 140 10.57 -20.44 6.23
CA VAL A 140 10.18 -20.31 7.64
C VAL A 140 10.34 -18.88 8.14
N GLU A 141 9.48 -18.46 9.06
CA GLU A 141 9.56 -17.16 9.73
C GLU A 141 10.95 -16.97 10.37
N LEU A 142 11.64 -15.89 10.00
CA LEU A 142 12.93 -15.51 10.58
C LEU A 142 12.72 -14.54 11.74
N ASP A 143 13.52 -14.67 12.79
CA ASP A 143 13.46 -13.78 13.97
C ASP A 143 14.10 -12.41 13.69
N ASP A 144 15.11 -12.35 12.81
CA ASP A 144 15.89 -11.15 12.50
C ASP A 144 16.19 -11.08 11.00
N LEU A 145 16.51 -9.88 10.50
CA LEU A 145 16.88 -9.70 9.10
C LEU A 145 18.22 -10.39 8.81
N GLU A 146 18.28 -11.07 7.68
CA GLU A 146 19.50 -11.74 7.26
C GLU A 146 20.56 -10.72 6.80
N HIS A 147 20.13 -9.71 6.04
CA HIS A 147 20.96 -8.72 5.37
C HIS A 147 20.29 -7.34 5.35
N ILE A 148 21.11 -6.28 5.30
CA ILE A 148 20.70 -4.88 5.27
C ILE A 148 21.42 -4.23 4.09
N ASP A 149 20.67 -3.58 3.21
CA ASP A 149 21.21 -2.88 2.04
C ASP A 149 21.66 -1.46 2.40
N LEU A 150 20.85 -0.77 3.22
CA LEU A 150 21.16 0.56 3.74
C LEU A 150 20.91 0.59 5.25
N PRO A 151 21.96 0.63 6.09
CA PRO A 151 21.79 0.88 7.51
C PRO A 151 21.19 2.28 7.74
N TRP A 152 20.60 2.50 8.92
CA TRP A 152 20.03 3.79 9.29
C TRP A 152 21.00 4.94 8.99
N SER A 153 20.52 5.92 8.23
CA SER A 153 21.37 6.97 7.66
C SER A 153 20.65 8.32 7.60
N ILE A 154 21.46 9.38 7.62
CA ILE A 154 21.04 10.72 7.17
C ILE A 154 20.85 10.65 5.65
N PRO A 155 19.80 11.24 5.07
CA PRO A 155 19.56 11.18 3.64
C PRO A 155 20.63 11.98 2.89
N THR A 156 21.19 11.39 1.84
CA THR A 156 22.15 12.00 0.92
C THR A 156 21.74 11.72 -0.52
N ALA A 157 22.28 12.49 -1.46
CA ALA A 157 22.07 12.21 -2.88
C ALA A 157 22.53 10.78 -3.26
N GLU A 158 23.57 10.27 -2.61
CA GLU A 158 24.13 8.94 -2.87
C GLU A 158 23.20 7.83 -2.39
N ASN A 159 22.73 7.87 -1.14
CA ASN A 159 21.90 6.78 -0.61
C ASN A 159 20.45 6.80 -1.13
N LEU A 160 19.91 7.98 -1.44
CA LEU A 160 18.59 8.10 -2.06
C LEU A 160 18.60 7.69 -3.54
N GLY A 161 19.73 7.90 -4.20
CA GLY A 161 19.95 7.64 -5.60
C GLY A 161 20.92 6.51 -5.86
N HIS A 162 20.90 5.43 -5.07
CA HIS A 162 21.91 4.38 -5.18
C HIS A 162 21.63 3.41 -6.34
N GLY A 163 21.59 3.89 -7.59
CA GLY A 163 21.32 3.06 -8.77
C GLY A 163 19.82 2.81 -9.01
N ASN A 164 19.51 2.01 -10.05
CA ASN A 164 18.13 1.72 -10.44
C ASN A 164 17.63 0.44 -9.75
N PHE A 165 16.42 0.49 -9.19
CA PHE A 165 15.74 -0.63 -8.54
C PHE A 165 16.55 -1.31 -7.42
N THR A 166 17.18 -0.48 -6.60
CA THR A 166 18.03 -0.86 -5.47
C THR A 166 17.43 -0.26 -4.19
N TYR A 167 17.95 0.88 -3.75
CA TYR A 167 17.45 1.73 -2.67
C TYR A 167 17.89 3.18 -2.97
N PHE A 168 17.29 4.21 -2.40
CA PHE A 168 16.14 4.19 -1.51
C PHE A 168 14.84 4.53 -2.26
N SER A 169 13.74 3.88 -1.88
CA SER A 169 12.40 4.06 -2.43
C SER A 169 12.01 5.53 -2.55
N ALA A 170 11.74 5.98 -3.77
CA ALA A 170 11.30 7.34 -4.03
C ALA A 170 9.96 7.67 -3.38
N VAL A 171 9.01 6.72 -3.42
CA VAL A 171 7.69 6.91 -2.80
C VAL A 171 7.84 7.03 -1.29
N CYS A 172 8.69 6.19 -0.67
CA CYS A 172 8.94 6.24 0.76
C CYS A 172 9.62 7.55 1.18
N TRP A 173 10.68 7.95 0.47
CA TRP A 173 11.39 9.21 0.69
C TRP A 173 10.45 10.42 0.63
N LEU A 174 9.68 10.54 -0.46
CA LEU A 174 8.80 11.67 -0.67
C LEU A 174 7.67 11.71 0.38
N LEU A 175 7.12 10.56 0.78
CA LEU A 175 6.14 10.49 1.86
C LEU A 175 6.72 11.06 3.15
N GLY A 176 7.89 10.57 3.58
CA GLY A 176 8.53 11.04 4.81
C GLY A 176 8.94 12.51 4.76
N ARG A 177 9.45 12.98 3.61
CA ARG A 177 9.79 14.39 3.40
C ARG A 177 8.56 15.28 3.55
N TYR A 178 7.44 14.95 2.89
CA TYR A 178 6.22 15.74 3.00
C TYR A 178 5.61 15.69 4.40
N LEU A 179 5.65 14.54 5.07
CA LEU A 179 5.21 14.43 6.46
C LEU A 179 6.08 15.29 7.38
N TYR A 180 7.40 15.27 7.22
CA TYR A 180 8.31 16.13 7.98
C TYR A 180 8.03 17.62 7.75
N GLU A 181 7.76 18.04 6.52
CA GLU A 181 7.39 19.43 6.21
C GLU A 181 6.10 19.87 6.90
N ALA A 182 5.14 18.96 7.09
CA ALA A 182 3.88 19.23 7.77
C ALA A 182 4.01 19.16 9.30
N LEU A 183 4.73 18.16 9.81
CA LEU A 183 4.76 17.77 11.22
C LEU A 183 5.90 18.41 12.01
N ARG A 184 7.03 18.72 11.35
CA ARG A 184 8.21 19.40 11.91
C ARG A 184 8.90 18.64 13.06
N TYR A 185 8.91 17.32 12.99
CA TYR A 185 9.66 16.45 13.91
C TYR A 185 10.19 15.20 13.21
N PRO A 186 11.13 14.43 13.80
CA PRO A 186 11.79 13.33 13.12
C PRO A 186 10.85 12.28 12.52
N VAL A 187 11.20 11.77 11.33
CA VAL A 187 10.47 10.70 10.65
C VAL A 187 11.46 9.61 10.26
N GLY A 188 11.16 8.37 10.63
CA GLY A 188 11.93 7.19 10.23
C GLY A 188 11.26 6.47 9.09
N LEU A 189 12.03 6.11 8.07
CA LEU A 189 11.55 5.43 6.86
C LEU A 189 12.24 4.08 6.71
N VAL A 190 11.46 3.01 6.72
CA VAL A 190 11.94 1.62 6.63
C VAL A 190 11.44 1.04 5.32
N GLU A 191 12.34 0.88 4.35
CA GLU A 191 12.06 0.26 3.06
C GLU A 191 12.20 -1.26 3.13
N VAL A 192 11.16 -1.96 2.68
CA VAL A 192 11.08 -3.42 2.59
C VAL A 192 10.29 -3.79 1.33
N ALA A 193 10.94 -3.78 0.17
CA ALA A 193 10.27 -3.98 -1.11
C ALA A 193 11.07 -4.87 -2.07
N TRP A 194 10.39 -5.56 -2.98
CA TRP A 194 11.04 -6.42 -3.99
C TRP A 194 10.21 -6.46 -5.28
N GLY A 195 10.81 -6.07 -6.41
CA GLY A 195 10.19 -6.08 -7.74
C GLY A 195 9.59 -7.44 -8.16
N GLY A 196 8.47 -7.39 -8.90
CA GLY A 196 7.89 -8.58 -9.56
C GLY A 196 7.19 -9.59 -8.65
N THR A 197 6.92 -9.23 -7.39
CA THR A 197 6.35 -10.14 -6.39
C THR A 197 4.83 -9.99 -6.27
N PRO A 198 4.06 -11.09 -6.22
CA PRO A 198 2.64 -11.07 -5.95
C PRO A 198 2.36 -10.98 -4.44
N ILE A 199 1.14 -10.59 -4.05
CA ILE A 199 0.74 -10.39 -2.65
C ILE A 199 0.86 -11.66 -1.81
N GLU A 200 0.77 -12.83 -2.44
CA GLU A 200 0.90 -14.13 -1.80
C GLU A 200 2.28 -14.30 -1.14
N ALA A 201 3.34 -13.77 -1.74
CA ALA A 201 4.68 -13.86 -1.19
C ALA A 201 4.83 -13.02 0.11
N TRP A 202 4.06 -11.94 0.22
CA TRP A 202 4.05 -10.99 1.35
C TRP A 202 3.03 -11.32 2.44
N SER A 203 2.13 -12.27 2.17
CA SER A 203 1.08 -12.67 3.10
C SER A 203 1.55 -13.81 3.98
N SER A 204 1.26 -13.77 5.27
CA SER A 204 1.45 -14.93 6.14
C SER A 204 0.57 -16.11 5.72
N PRO A 205 0.90 -17.35 6.12
CA PRO A 205 0.03 -18.50 5.86
C PRO A 205 -1.38 -18.32 6.42
N ARG A 206 -1.53 -17.61 7.56
CA ARG A 206 -2.82 -17.30 8.18
C ARG A 206 -3.67 -16.38 7.30
N ALA A 207 -3.08 -15.31 6.77
CA ALA A 207 -3.76 -14.37 5.89
C ALA A 207 -4.25 -15.05 4.61
N LEU A 208 -3.44 -15.93 4.02
CA LEU A 208 -3.82 -16.69 2.82
C LEU A 208 -4.92 -17.72 3.10
N GLN A 209 -4.83 -18.43 4.23
CA GLN A 209 -5.85 -19.41 4.61
C GLN A 209 -7.24 -18.77 4.81
N ALA A 210 -7.29 -17.52 5.29
CA ALA A 210 -8.54 -16.77 5.40
C ALA A 210 -9.27 -16.55 4.06
N CYS A 211 -8.55 -16.68 2.94
CA CYS A 211 -9.06 -16.50 1.58
C CYS A 211 -9.13 -17.77 0.75
N THR A 212 -8.70 -18.92 1.30
CA THR A 212 -8.95 -20.22 0.69
C THR A 212 -10.39 -20.65 0.95
N PRO A 213 -11.15 -21.11 -0.06
CA PRO A 213 -12.48 -21.68 0.17
C PRO A 213 -12.36 -22.82 1.19
N SER A 214 -13.16 -22.79 2.26
CA SER A 214 -13.22 -23.91 3.19
C SER A 214 -13.79 -25.13 2.46
N THR A 215 -12.95 -26.04 2.00
CA THR A 215 -13.37 -27.35 1.50
C THR A 215 -13.80 -28.21 2.69
N ARG A 216 -14.99 -27.95 3.22
CA ARG A 216 -15.76 -28.93 4.00
C ARG A 216 -17.04 -29.39 3.32
N ALA A 217 -17.27 -28.95 2.08
CA ALA A 217 -18.16 -29.61 1.14
C ALA A 217 -17.33 -29.91 -0.12
N GLU A 218 -17.29 -31.19 -0.50
CA GLU A 218 -16.78 -31.70 -1.80
C GLU A 218 -15.26 -31.80 -2.02
N CYS A 219 -14.55 -32.51 -1.15
CA CYS A 219 -13.33 -33.23 -1.56
C CYS A 219 -13.33 -34.65 -1.00
N SER A 220 -14.27 -35.47 -1.44
CA SER A 220 -14.21 -36.93 -1.31
C SER A 220 -13.60 -37.56 -2.56
N LYS A 221 -12.40 -37.10 -2.94
CA LYS A 221 -11.44 -37.84 -3.78
C LYS A 221 -10.02 -37.40 -3.39
N PRO A 222 -9.05 -38.31 -3.18
CA PRO A 222 -7.69 -37.93 -2.87
C PRO A 222 -7.10 -37.13 -4.04
N CYS A 223 -6.55 -35.95 -3.77
CA CYS A 223 -5.71 -35.23 -4.73
C CYS A 223 -4.36 -35.96 -4.82
N GLU A 224 -4.29 -37.00 -5.63
CA GLU A 224 -3.01 -37.53 -6.11
C GLU A 224 -2.39 -36.54 -7.10
N GLY A 225 -1.11 -36.23 -6.85
CA GLY A 225 -0.21 -35.36 -7.60
C GLY A 225 -0.66 -34.85 -8.97
N HIS A 226 -0.96 -33.56 -9.05
CA HIS A 226 -0.81 -32.78 -10.27
C HIS A 226 0.24 -31.69 -10.03
N PRO A 227 1.46 -31.83 -10.59
CA PRO A 227 2.44 -30.77 -10.56
C PRO A 227 1.86 -29.52 -11.24
N LEU A 228 2.05 -28.36 -10.61
CA LEU A 228 1.84 -27.05 -11.24
C LEU A 228 2.46 -27.07 -12.65
N PRO A 229 1.74 -26.68 -13.72
CA PRO A 229 2.34 -26.62 -15.04
C PRO A 229 3.38 -25.51 -15.05
N LEU A 230 4.65 -25.89 -14.93
CA LEU A 230 5.78 -25.11 -15.40
C LEU A 230 5.53 -24.80 -16.88
N ARG A 231 5.16 -23.57 -17.20
CA ARG A 231 4.99 -23.12 -18.59
C ARG A 231 6.32 -23.30 -19.33
N ARG A 232 6.41 -24.35 -20.15
CA ARG A 232 7.34 -24.44 -21.27
C ARG A 232 6.74 -23.66 -22.45
N GLY A 233 7.47 -22.64 -22.91
CA GLY A 233 7.40 -22.10 -24.26
C GLY A 233 6.30 -21.07 -24.55
N ILE A 234 6.61 -19.78 -24.33
CA ILE A 234 6.28 -18.71 -25.28
C ILE A 234 7.50 -17.79 -25.34
N SER A 235 8.26 -17.90 -26.42
CA SER A 235 9.36 -17.02 -26.80
C SER A 235 8.79 -15.68 -27.27
N ASN A 236 8.64 -14.75 -26.33
CA ASN A 236 8.77 -13.31 -26.51
C ASN A 236 8.96 -12.73 -25.11
N ILE A 237 10.20 -12.88 -24.62
CA ILE A 237 10.61 -12.49 -23.28
C ILE A 237 10.67 -10.96 -23.25
N SER A 238 9.76 -10.35 -22.50
CA SER A 238 9.90 -8.95 -22.12
C SER A 238 11.21 -8.78 -21.34
N PRO A 239 12.00 -7.71 -21.58
CA PRO A 239 13.24 -7.43 -20.83
C PRO A 239 13.04 -7.32 -19.30
N HIS A 240 11.80 -7.33 -18.80
CA HIS A 240 11.46 -7.31 -17.38
C HIS A 240 11.68 -8.63 -16.62
N GLN A 241 12.03 -9.75 -17.27
CA GLN A 241 12.30 -11.02 -16.56
C GLN A 241 13.57 -10.99 -15.68
N HIS A 242 14.45 -9.99 -15.84
CA HIS A 242 15.61 -9.82 -14.96
C HIS A 242 15.25 -9.23 -13.57
N PHE A 243 14.00 -8.83 -13.33
CA PHE A 243 13.52 -8.23 -12.07
C PHE A 243 12.34 -8.99 -11.42
N SER A 244 12.14 -10.27 -11.73
CA SER A 244 11.09 -11.06 -11.09
C SER A 244 11.55 -11.60 -9.73
N GLY A 245 11.11 -10.95 -8.65
CA GLY A 245 11.28 -11.43 -7.29
C GLY A 245 10.49 -12.70 -6.99
N PRO A 246 10.60 -13.22 -5.76
CA PRO A 246 9.96 -14.46 -5.35
C PRO A 246 8.43 -14.42 -5.47
N GLN A 247 7.86 -15.51 -5.99
CA GLN A 247 6.40 -15.67 -6.12
C GLN A 247 5.83 -16.77 -5.21
N THR A 248 6.70 -17.53 -4.55
CA THR A 248 6.29 -18.56 -3.59
C THR A 248 5.54 -17.89 -2.44
N PRO A 249 4.37 -18.41 -2.02
CA PRO A 249 3.62 -17.84 -0.91
C PRO A 249 4.44 -17.72 0.38
N SER A 250 4.21 -16.64 1.12
CA SER A 250 4.77 -16.34 2.44
C SER A 250 6.29 -16.20 2.56
N VAL A 251 7.07 -16.41 1.50
CA VAL A 251 8.54 -16.39 1.64
C VAL A 251 9.12 -15.01 1.96
N LEU A 252 8.43 -13.93 1.57
CA LEU A 252 8.83 -12.55 1.88
C LEU A 252 8.22 -12.07 3.20
N TRP A 253 7.01 -12.53 3.53
CA TRP A 253 6.48 -12.41 4.89
C TRP A 253 7.51 -12.93 5.91
N ASN A 254 7.96 -14.16 5.70
CA ASN A 254 8.87 -14.87 6.57
C ASN A 254 10.23 -14.17 6.77
N ALA A 255 10.83 -13.65 5.69
CA ALA A 255 12.20 -13.16 5.72
C ALA A 255 12.33 -11.63 5.81
N MET A 256 11.29 -10.88 5.43
CA MET A 256 11.39 -9.42 5.29
C MET A 256 10.40 -8.67 6.19
N ILE A 257 9.24 -9.27 6.54
CA ILE A 257 8.23 -8.61 7.39
C ILE A 257 8.25 -9.16 8.82
N HIS A 258 8.25 -10.48 8.99
CA HIS A 258 8.25 -11.13 10.29
C HIS A 258 9.40 -10.67 11.21
N PRO A 259 10.65 -10.51 10.73
CA PRO A 259 11.74 -9.96 11.54
C PRO A 259 11.50 -8.58 12.14
N LEU A 260 10.61 -7.80 11.52
CA LEU A 260 10.34 -6.41 11.91
C LEU A 260 9.14 -6.26 12.85
N LEU A 261 8.45 -7.35 13.22
CA LEU A 261 7.21 -7.27 14.00
C LEU A 261 7.37 -6.64 15.39
N ASN A 262 8.59 -6.65 15.94
CA ASN A 262 8.91 -5.97 17.20
C ASN A 262 9.05 -4.45 17.02
N MET A 263 9.14 -3.93 15.80
CA MET A 263 9.24 -2.48 15.57
C MET A 263 7.90 -1.81 15.86
N THR A 264 7.95 -0.75 16.66
CA THR A 264 6.79 0.11 16.89
C THR A 264 6.60 1.05 15.70
N LEU A 265 5.42 1.03 15.07
CA LEU A 265 5.15 1.78 13.84
C LEU A 265 4.02 2.81 14.01
N ARG A 266 4.12 3.91 13.25
CA ARG A 266 3.03 4.88 13.06
C ARG A 266 2.12 4.52 11.90
N GLY A 267 2.66 3.91 10.84
CA GLY A 267 1.88 3.57 9.65
C GLY A 267 2.67 2.77 8.62
N ILE A 268 1.93 2.30 7.62
CA ILE A 268 2.46 1.52 6.49
C ILE A 268 2.09 2.20 5.18
N ALA A 269 3.01 2.23 4.23
CA ALA A 269 2.78 2.59 2.84
C ALA A 269 3.04 1.39 1.93
N TRP A 270 2.06 1.05 1.10
CA TRP A 270 2.07 -0.15 0.26
C TRP A 270 1.91 0.20 -1.22
N TYR A 271 2.81 -0.28 -2.07
CA TYR A 271 2.66 -0.16 -3.53
C TYR A 271 2.92 -1.49 -4.21
N GLN A 272 1.84 -2.23 -4.41
CA GLN A 272 1.87 -3.51 -5.10
C GLN A 272 0.52 -3.82 -5.75
N GLY A 273 0.60 -4.64 -6.79
CA GLY A 273 -0.55 -5.30 -7.38
C GLY A 273 -0.26 -5.75 -8.81
N GLU A 274 0.69 -5.15 -9.50
CA GLU A 274 0.91 -5.35 -10.93
C GLU A 274 1.15 -6.82 -11.29
N ALA A 275 1.83 -7.59 -10.41
CA ALA A 275 1.94 -9.04 -10.57
C ALA A 275 0.58 -9.75 -10.47
N ASN A 276 -0.25 -9.35 -9.51
CA ASN A 276 -1.60 -9.89 -9.32
C ASN A 276 -2.62 -9.42 -10.37
N ALA A 277 -2.29 -8.41 -11.18
CA ALA A 277 -3.10 -8.10 -12.37
C ALA A 277 -3.10 -9.29 -13.35
N PHE A 278 -2.12 -10.19 -13.25
CA PHE A 278 -2.01 -11.35 -14.13
C PHE A 278 -1.96 -12.69 -13.36
N LEU A 279 -2.03 -12.65 -12.02
CA LEU A 279 -2.01 -13.81 -11.14
C LEU A 279 -3.08 -13.66 -10.05
N HIS A 280 -4.06 -14.57 -10.04
CA HIS A 280 -5.14 -14.60 -9.04
C HIS A 280 -5.84 -13.24 -8.83
N THR A 281 -6.05 -12.48 -9.91
CA THR A 281 -6.54 -11.09 -9.87
C THR A 281 -7.77 -10.90 -9.00
N ASP A 282 -8.73 -11.82 -9.07
CA ASP A 282 -9.96 -11.69 -8.30
C ASP A 282 -9.85 -12.10 -6.84
N GLN A 283 -8.87 -12.94 -6.50
CA GLN A 283 -8.63 -13.27 -5.10
C GLN A 283 -8.06 -12.06 -4.33
N TYR A 284 -7.56 -11.04 -5.03
CA TYR A 284 -7.02 -9.82 -4.43
C TYR A 284 -8.04 -9.08 -3.55
N ASN A 285 -9.34 -9.16 -3.87
CA ASN A 285 -10.40 -8.58 -3.03
C ASN A 285 -10.50 -9.22 -1.64
N CYS A 286 -9.90 -10.38 -1.45
CA CYS A 286 -9.81 -11.08 -0.18
C CYS A 286 -8.40 -10.99 0.38
N THR A 287 -7.38 -11.34 -0.42
CA THR A 287 -6.00 -11.47 0.07
C THR A 287 -5.44 -10.13 0.53
N PHE A 288 -5.79 -9.01 -0.10
CA PHE A 288 -5.29 -7.70 0.34
C PHE A 288 -5.91 -7.22 1.66
N PRO A 289 -7.25 -7.24 1.85
CA PRO A 289 -7.83 -7.00 3.18
C PRO A 289 -7.32 -7.96 4.26
N ALA A 290 -7.12 -9.24 3.92
CA ALA A 290 -6.59 -10.24 4.85
C ALA A 290 -5.13 -9.95 5.24
N LEU A 291 -4.28 -9.56 4.28
CA LEU A 291 -2.91 -9.12 4.55
C LEU A 291 -2.90 -7.93 5.51
N ILE A 292 -3.72 -6.90 5.24
CA ILE A 292 -3.79 -5.70 6.10
C ILE A 292 -4.20 -6.08 7.52
N ALA A 293 -5.21 -6.94 7.66
CA ALA A 293 -5.69 -7.38 8.97
C ALA A 293 -4.64 -8.20 9.73
N ASP A 294 -3.97 -9.14 9.08
CA ASP A 294 -2.94 -9.97 9.70
C ASP A 294 -1.69 -9.16 10.04
N TRP A 295 -1.23 -8.25 9.18
CA TRP A 295 -0.11 -7.37 9.48
C TRP A 295 -0.40 -6.47 10.68
N ARG A 296 -1.60 -5.87 10.75
CA ARG A 296 -2.05 -5.10 11.92
C ARG A 296 -1.96 -5.91 13.20
N GLN A 297 -2.50 -7.13 13.18
CA GLN A 297 -2.48 -8.02 14.33
C GLN A 297 -1.05 -8.41 14.71
N ALA A 298 -0.22 -8.75 13.72
CA ALA A 298 1.13 -9.22 13.94
C ALA A 298 2.05 -8.12 14.47
N PHE A 299 2.02 -6.91 13.89
CA PHE A 299 2.79 -5.77 14.41
C PHE A 299 2.28 -5.33 15.78
N HIS A 300 0.97 -5.33 16.03
CA HIS A 300 0.43 -5.06 17.36
C HIS A 300 0.93 -6.10 18.39
N ALA A 301 0.89 -7.38 18.06
CA ALA A 301 1.34 -8.45 18.95
C ALA A 301 2.87 -8.44 19.16
N GLY A 302 3.66 -8.34 18.10
CA GLY A 302 5.12 -8.34 18.14
C GLY A 302 5.68 -7.14 18.90
N SER A 303 5.07 -5.97 18.71
CA SER A 303 5.42 -4.77 19.48
C SER A 303 4.81 -4.73 20.89
N ALA A 304 4.30 -5.85 21.42
CA ALA A 304 3.68 -5.92 22.75
C ALA A 304 2.59 -4.86 22.98
N GLY A 305 1.79 -4.61 21.96
CA GLY A 305 0.68 -3.67 21.94
C GLY A 305 1.05 -2.21 21.67
N GLN A 306 2.33 -1.90 21.42
CA GLN A 306 2.79 -0.51 21.22
C GLN A 306 2.41 0.04 19.83
N THR A 307 2.46 -0.80 18.79
CA THR A 307 1.87 -0.46 17.50
C THR A 307 0.34 -0.53 17.62
N GLU A 308 -0.37 0.50 17.20
CA GLU A 308 -1.83 0.54 17.29
C GLU A 308 -2.49 -0.64 16.54
N LEU A 309 -3.49 -1.28 17.14
CA LEU A 309 -4.18 -2.43 16.52
C LEU A 309 -4.81 -2.08 15.16
N LEU A 310 -5.38 -0.88 15.04
CA LEU A 310 -5.83 -0.35 13.76
C LEU A 310 -4.76 0.56 13.14
N LEU A 311 -3.55 0.02 12.95
CA LEU A 311 -2.42 0.69 12.31
C LEU A 311 -2.85 1.33 10.98
N PRO A 312 -2.64 2.64 10.79
CA PRO A 312 -2.89 3.30 9.51
C PRO A 312 -2.18 2.61 8.36
N PHE A 313 -2.92 2.32 7.30
CA PHE A 313 -2.41 1.59 6.13
C PHE A 313 -2.75 2.35 4.85
N GLY A 314 -1.72 2.96 4.26
CA GLY A 314 -1.79 3.66 2.99
C GLY A 314 -1.41 2.74 1.85
N PHE A 315 -2.10 2.82 0.71
CA PHE A 315 -1.67 2.13 -0.50
C PHE A 315 -1.83 2.96 -1.77
N VAL A 316 -1.10 2.57 -2.81
CA VAL A 316 -1.19 3.19 -4.13
C VAL A 316 -2.09 2.33 -5.03
N GLN A 317 -3.16 2.91 -5.53
CA GLN A 317 -3.96 2.29 -6.59
C GLN A 317 -3.07 2.17 -7.83
N LEU A 318 -3.12 1.03 -8.53
CA LEU A 318 -2.27 0.86 -9.71
C LEU A 318 -2.47 1.98 -10.73
N SER A 319 -1.35 2.45 -11.29
CA SER A 319 -1.34 3.31 -12.48
C SER A 319 -1.71 2.48 -13.72
N THR A 320 -1.38 2.93 -14.92
CA THR A 320 -1.66 2.28 -16.19
C THR A 320 -0.55 1.31 -16.60
N TYR A 321 -0.80 0.51 -17.64
CA TYR A 321 0.24 -0.30 -18.27
C TYR A 321 0.15 -0.25 -19.80
N ARG A 322 -0.91 -0.78 -20.42
CA ARG A 322 -1.08 -0.79 -21.88
C ARG A 322 -2.28 0.05 -22.32
N GLN A 323 -2.09 0.94 -23.31
CA GLN A 323 -3.17 1.74 -23.91
C GLN A 323 -4.21 0.90 -24.64
N GLN A 324 -3.77 -0.12 -25.39
CA GLN A 324 -4.63 -0.95 -26.21
C GLN A 324 -4.67 -2.38 -25.67
N SER A 325 -5.36 -2.56 -24.55
CA SER A 325 -5.54 -3.87 -23.92
C SER A 325 -6.99 -4.33 -24.06
N PRO A 326 -7.26 -5.50 -24.66
CA PRO A 326 -8.60 -6.10 -24.62
C PRO A 326 -8.92 -6.64 -23.23
N GLN A 327 -7.93 -6.69 -22.32
CA GLN A 327 -8.07 -7.18 -20.96
C GLN A 327 -8.35 -6.02 -20.01
N ASN A 328 -9.23 -6.25 -19.03
CA ASN A 328 -9.54 -5.30 -17.96
C ASN A 328 -8.82 -5.64 -16.65
N SER A 329 -7.71 -6.36 -16.69
CA SER A 329 -7.04 -6.88 -15.50
C SER A 329 -6.61 -5.79 -14.52
N PHE A 330 -6.00 -4.71 -15.01
CA PHE A 330 -5.63 -3.56 -14.17
C PHE A 330 -6.86 -2.88 -13.57
N ALA A 331 -7.93 -2.67 -14.34
CA ALA A 331 -9.15 -2.07 -13.83
C ALA A 331 -9.81 -2.94 -12.74
N ARG A 332 -9.89 -4.26 -12.97
CA ARG A 332 -10.36 -5.23 -11.98
C ARG A 332 -9.50 -5.19 -10.72
N LEU A 333 -8.19 -5.18 -10.87
CA LEU A 333 -7.31 -5.12 -9.72
C LEU A 333 -7.43 -3.80 -8.95
N ARG A 334 -7.53 -2.65 -9.62
CA ARG A 334 -7.80 -1.35 -8.96
C ARG A 334 -9.08 -1.38 -8.13
N TRP A 335 -10.11 -2.09 -8.60
CA TRP A 335 -11.34 -2.33 -7.86
C TRP A 335 -11.10 -3.25 -6.65
N HIS A 336 -10.43 -4.39 -6.86
CA HIS A 336 -10.10 -5.37 -5.83
C HIS A 336 -9.19 -4.79 -4.72
N GLN A 337 -8.31 -3.83 -5.04
CA GLN A 337 -7.48 -3.08 -4.07
C GLN A 337 -8.31 -2.34 -3.02
N THR A 338 -9.59 -2.09 -3.29
CA THR A 338 -10.52 -1.41 -2.36
C THR A 338 -11.51 -2.37 -1.70
N ALA A 339 -11.26 -3.69 -1.77
CA ALA A 339 -12.19 -4.72 -1.34
C ALA A 339 -13.56 -4.64 -2.04
N ASP A 340 -13.54 -4.27 -3.33
CA ASP A 340 -14.70 -4.12 -4.21
C ASP A 340 -15.66 -3.00 -3.81
N VAL A 341 -15.14 -1.90 -3.27
CA VAL A 341 -15.96 -0.75 -2.83
C VAL A 341 -15.73 0.49 -3.69
N GLY A 342 -14.55 0.64 -4.30
CA GLY A 342 -14.10 1.81 -5.07
C GLY A 342 -13.43 2.90 -4.23
N VAL A 343 -13.60 2.87 -2.90
CA VAL A 343 -13.03 3.84 -1.96
C VAL A 343 -12.60 3.19 -0.66
N VAL A 344 -11.68 3.87 0.03
CA VAL A 344 -11.18 3.53 1.37
C VAL A 344 -11.00 4.81 2.19
N PRO A 345 -11.26 4.82 3.51
CA PRO A 345 -11.58 3.66 4.34
C PRO A 345 -12.99 3.12 4.05
N ASN A 346 -13.17 1.81 4.26
CA ASN A 346 -14.46 1.16 4.16
C ASN A 346 -14.61 0.08 5.25
N ALA A 347 -15.75 -0.59 5.32
CA ALA A 347 -16.06 -1.55 6.39
C ALA A 347 -15.06 -2.73 6.47
N ARG A 348 -14.48 -3.17 5.35
CA ARG A 348 -13.49 -4.26 5.32
C ARG A 348 -12.06 -3.77 5.56
N MET A 349 -11.82 -2.49 5.31
CA MET A 349 -10.50 -1.85 5.42
C MET A 349 -10.60 -0.53 6.21
N PRO A 350 -10.91 -0.56 7.51
CA PRO A 350 -10.96 0.65 8.33
C PRO A 350 -9.56 1.27 8.47
N ARG A 351 -9.48 2.59 8.72
CA ARG A 351 -8.22 3.34 8.85
C ARG A 351 -7.21 3.08 7.72
N THR A 352 -7.72 2.93 6.50
CA THR A 352 -6.91 2.84 5.29
C THR A 352 -7.12 4.07 4.42
N PHE A 353 -6.13 4.42 3.61
CA PHE A 353 -6.20 5.51 2.64
C PHE A 353 -5.50 5.10 1.35
N MET A 354 -5.89 5.73 0.24
CA MET A 354 -5.44 5.33 -1.10
C MET A 354 -4.98 6.55 -1.88
N ALA A 355 -3.79 6.46 -2.46
CA ALA A 355 -3.37 7.34 -3.55
C ALA A 355 -3.89 6.76 -4.86
N VAL A 356 -4.90 7.41 -5.46
CA VAL A 356 -5.31 7.11 -6.84
C VAL A 356 -4.13 7.44 -7.75
N ALA A 357 -3.72 6.55 -8.65
CA ALA A 357 -2.61 6.81 -9.57
C ALA A 357 -2.92 6.49 -11.04
N MET A 358 -4.16 6.10 -11.37
CA MET A 358 -4.54 5.72 -12.74
C MET A 358 -4.44 6.86 -13.77
N ASP A 359 -4.38 8.12 -13.32
CA ASP A 359 -4.17 9.31 -14.15
C ASP A 359 -2.69 9.71 -14.23
N LEU A 360 -1.79 8.99 -13.56
CA LEU A 360 -0.35 9.21 -13.57
C LEU A 360 0.31 8.20 -14.53
N CYS A 361 -0.22 8.11 -15.74
CA CYS A 361 0.29 7.23 -16.79
C CYS A 361 1.59 7.79 -17.37
N ASP A 362 2.47 6.91 -17.85
CA ASP A 362 3.75 7.30 -18.46
C ASP A 362 4.12 6.31 -19.56
N GLU A 363 3.65 6.55 -20.79
CA GLU A 363 3.86 5.62 -21.90
C GLU A 363 5.34 5.48 -22.27
N HIS A 364 6.09 6.56 -22.04
CA HIS A 364 7.48 6.70 -22.46
C HIS A 364 8.46 6.51 -21.30
N SER A 365 8.01 5.97 -20.17
CA SER A 365 8.90 5.66 -19.05
C SER A 365 10.06 4.78 -19.54
N PRO A 366 11.33 5.18 -19.30
CA PRO A 366 12.49 4.38 -19.68
C PRO A 366 12.57 3.08 -18.89
N TYR A 367 11.75 2.93 -17.84
CA TYR A 367 11.64 1.75 -17.00
C TYR A 367 10.45 0.86 -17.42
N GLY A 368 9.77 1.19 -18.52
CA GLY A 368 8.56 0.54 -19.00
C GLY A 368 7.31 1.25 -18.51
N SER A 369 6.25 1.28 -19.32
CA SER A 369 5.02 2.07 -19.05
C SER A 369 4.28 1.70 -17.77
N ILE A 370 4.57 0.53 -17.22
CA ILE A 370 4.09 0.04 -15.92
C ILE A 370 4.75 0.74 -14.72
N HIS A 371 5.86 1.45 -14.94
CA HIS A 371 6.68 2.13 -13.94
C HIS A 371 6.66 3.65 -14.16
N PRO A 372 5.56 4.35 -13.83
CA PRO A 372 5.46 5.79 -14.05
C PRO A 372 6.44 6.56 -13.16
N GLN A 373 7.08 7.57 -13.74
CA GLN A 373 8.11 8.36 -13.06
C GLN A 373 7.57 9.44 -12.12
N ASP A 374 6.29 9.81 -12.22
CA ASP A 374 5.66 10.80 -11.33
C ASP A 374 5.32 10.18 -9.96
N LYS A 375 6.35 10.05 -9.11
CA LYS A 375 6.17 9.64 -7.71
C LYS A 375 5.82 10.81 -6.80
N GLN A 376 5.99 12.05 -7.24
CA GLN A 376 5.61 13.24 -6.49
C GLN A 376 4.11 13.28 -6.24
N ASN A 377 3.29 13.08 -7.28
CA ASN A 377 1.83 13.06 -7.11
C ASN A 377 1.36 11.83 -6.33
N VAL A 378 2.00 10.67 -6.51
CA VAL A 378 1.73 9.47 -5.71
C VAL A 378 1.96 9.76 -4.22
N ALA A 379 3.15 10.24 -3.86
CA ALA A 379 3.51 10.52 -2.47
C ALA A 379 2.72 11.70 -1.88
N HIS A 380 2.41 12.72 -2.68
CA HIS A 380 1.56 13.83 -2.25
C HIS A 380 0.14 13.34 -1.91
N ARG A 381 -0.43 12.44 -2.71
CA ARG A 381 -1.75 11.84 -2.42
C ARG A 381 -1.69 10.92 -1.19
N LEU A 382 -0.61 10.16 -1.01
CA LEU A 382 -0.39 9.35 0.19
C LEU A 382 -0.28 10.21 1.46
N GLN A 383 0.50 11.30 1.45
CA GLN A 383 0.66 12.13 2.66
C GLN A 383 -0.64 12.83 3.05
N LEU A 384 -1.49 13.25 2.10
CA LEU A 384 -2.82 13.78 2.41
C LEU A 384 -3.65 12.74 3.17
N GLY A 385 -3.64 11.49 2.69
CA GLY A 385 -4.32 10.38 3.36
C GLY A 385 -3.73 10.06 4.72
N ALA A 386 -2.41 10.07 4.87
CA ALA A 386 -1.73 9.89 6.15
C ALA A 386 -2.14 10.98 7.16
N ARG A 387 -2.10 12.26 6.78
CA ARG A 387 -2.51 13.38 7.63
C ARG A 387 -3.97 13.28 8.06
N ALA A 388 -4.87 12.95 7.13
CA ALA A 388 -6.29 12.80 7.45
C ALA A 388 -6.59 11.56 8.33
N VAL A 389 -5.99 10.41 8.03
CA VAL A 389 -6.36 9.10 8.63
C VAL A 389 -5.44 8.66 9.77
N ALA A 390 -4.14 8.87 9.63
CA ALA A 390 -3.15 8.52 10.65
C ALA A 390 -3.02 9.62 11.71
N TYR A 391 -3.07 10.89 11.31
CA TYR A 391 -2.91 12.05 12.20
C TYR A 391 -4.22 12.72 12.60
N GLY A 392 -5.34 12.35 11.98
CA GLY A 392 -6.67 12.83 12.36
C GLY A 392 -6.92 14.29 12.00
N GLU A 393 -6.19 14.85 11.01
CA GLU A 393 -6.42 16.20 10.53
C GLU A 393 -7.81 16.33 9.91
N LYS A 394 -8.67 17.08 10.59
CA LYS A 394 -10.07 17.30 10.18
C LYS A 394 -10.11 18.25 8.99
N ASN A 395 -11.07 18.03 8.10
CA ASN A 395 -11.33 18.85 6.89
C ASN A 395 -10.24 18.82 5.81
N LEU A 396 -9.21 17.97 5.95
CA LEU A 396 -8.24 17.75 4.88
C LEU A 396 -8.85 16.88 3.78
N VAL A 397 -8.95 17.40 2.57
CA VAL A 397 -9.44 16.65 1.41
C VAL A 397 -8.30 15.77 0.88
N PHE A 398 -8.47 14.45 0.98
CA PHE A 398 -7.46 13.47 0.53
C PHE A 398 -7.99 12.47 -0.50
N GLN A 399 -9.28 12.54 -0.83
CA GLN A 399 -9.93 11.67 -1.81
C GLN A 399 -10.52 12.49 -2.95
N GLY A 400 -10.45 11.95 -4.17
CA GLY A 400 -11.21 12.50 -5.29
C GLY A 400 -12.73 12.26 -5.15
N PRO A 401 -13.53 12.82 -6.06
CA PRO A 401 -14.98 12.74 -5.98
C PRO A 401 -15.45 11.30 -6.23
N PHE A 402 -16.31 10.80 -5.34
CA PHE A 402 -16.94 9.48 -5.47
C PHE A 402 -18.46 9.62 -5.49
N PRO A 403 -19.19 8.85 -6.33
CA PRO A 403 -20.63 8.96 -6.42
C PRO A 403 -21.30 8.64 -5.08
N THR A 404 -22.34 9.39 -4.72
CA THR A 404 -23.21 9.11 -3.57
C THR A 404 -24.55 8.50 -4.00
N ARG A 405 -24.98 8.80 -5.22
CA ARG A 405 -26.26 8.36 -5.77
C ARG A 405 -26.16 8.28 -7.29
N ALA A 406 -26.79 7.27 -7.89
CA ALA A 406 -27.06 7.26 -9.31
C ALA A 406 -28.51 6.86 -9.58
N VAL A 407 -29.16 7.58 -10.49
CA VAL A 407 -30.60 7.49 -10.73
C VAL A 407 -30.83 7.27 -12.23
N LEU A 408 -31.55 6.21 -12.55
CA LEU A 408 -31.93 5.86 -13.90
C LEU A 408 -33.29 6.45 -14.25
N GLU A 409 -33.31 7.34 -15.24
CA GLU A 409 -34.51 7.90 -15.84
C GLU A 409 -34.83 7.16 -17.14
N VAL A 410 -35.52 6.03 -17.01
CA VAL A 410 -35.83 5.10 -18.11
C VAL A 410 -36.53 5.80 -19.29
N THR A 411 -37.49 6.68 -19.01
CA THR A 411 -38.29 7.38 -20.04
C THR A 411 -37.47 8.32 -20.92
N ARG A 412 -36.38 8.87 -20.39
CA ARG A 412 -35.49 9.80 -21.09
C ARG A 412 -34.20 9.13 -21.55
N ALA A 413 -34.00 7.85 -21.22
CA ALA A 413 -32.75 7.12 -21.42
C ALA A 413 -31.53 7.87 -20.84
N LEU A 414 -31.70 8.48 -19.66
CA LEU A 414 -30.66 9.23 -18.96
C LEU A 414 -30.28 8.57 -17.64
N LEU A 415 -29.02 8.71 -17.26
CA LEU A 415 -28.52 8.32 -15.95
C LEU A 415 -27.91 9.53 -15.24
N ASN A 416 -28.47 9.90 -14.09
CA ASN A 416 -28.03 11.03 -13.29
C ASN A 416 -27.22 10.56 -12.07
N ILE A 417 -25.93 10.91 -12.04
CA ILE A 417 -25.00 10.59 -10.96
C ILE A 417 -24.79 11.84 -10.12
N THR A 418 -24.85 11.70 -8.79
CA THR A 418 -24.60 12.76 -7.81
C THR A 418 -23.34 12.44 -7.01
N TYR A 419 -22.55 13.48 -6.71
CA TYR A 419 -21.30 13.42 -5.96
C TYR A 419 -21.39 14.32 -4.73
N SER A 420 -20.69 13.96 -3.66
CA SER A 420 -20.59 14.79 -2.44
C SER A 420 -19.62 15.96 -2.59
N GLN A 421 -18.67 15.86 -3.52
CA GLN A 421 -17.65 16.86 -3.76
C GLN A 421 -17.95 17.63 -5.04
N GLN A 422 -17.49 18.88 -5.10
CA GLN A 422 -17.54 19.68 -6.31
C GLN A 422 -16.64 19.08 -7.39
N LEU A 423 -17.18 18.95 -8.59
CA LEU A 423 -16.53 18.37 -9.76
C LEU A 423 -15.79 19.41 -10.58
N VAL A 424 -14.57 19.05 -10.96
CA VAL A 424 -13.81 19.60 -12.09
C VAL A 424 -13.77 18.50 -13.14
N TRP A 425 -14.10 18.83 -14.39
CA TRP A 425 -14.18 17.83 -15.45
C TRP A 425 -13.29 18.19 -16.64
N HIS A 426 -12.75 17.16 -17.29
CA HIS A 426 -11.98 17.29 -18.52
C HIS A 426 -12.67 16.50 -19.64
N ARG A 427 -12.68 17.06 -20.86
CA ARG A 427 -13.15 16.41 -22.12
C ARG A 427 -14.45 15.59 -22.00
N ARG A 428 -15.60 16.20 -22.33
CA ARG A 428 -16.92 15.53 -22.29
C ARG A 428 -17.05 14.32 -23.20
N ASP A 429 -16.27 14.29 -24.28
CA ASP A 429 -16.22 13.25 -25.30
C ASP A 429 -15.39 12.02 -24.90
N MET A 430 -14.69 12.07 -23.76
CA MET A 430 -13.93 10.93 -23.26
C MET A 430 -14.86 9.74 -22.94
N PRO A 431 -14.58 8.51 -23.44
CA PRO A 431 -15.36 7.32 -23.13
C PRO A 431 -15.03 6.78 -21.73
N ALA A 432 -15.30 7.57 -20.69
CA ALA A 432 -14.94 7.25 -19.31
C ALA A 432 -15.98 6.39 -18.59
N PHE A 433 -17.22 6.38 -19.07
CA PHE A 433 -18.33 5.65 -18.46
C PHE A 433 -18.87 4.58 -19.41
N GLU A 434 -19.23 3.44 -18.82
CA GLU A 434 -19.88 2.34 -19.53
C GLU A 434 -21.04 1.80 -18.70
N VAL A 435 -22.12 1.43 -19.38
CA VAL A 435 -23.28 0.78 -18.77
C VAL A 435 -23.39 -0.66 -19.24
N CYS A 436 -23.71 -1.54 -18.29
CA CYS A 436 -23.99 -2.94 -18.55
C CYS A 436 -25.45 -3.08 -18.97
N CYS A 437 -25.67 -3.38 -20.24
CA CYS A 437 -26.99 -3.59 -20.81
C CYS A 437 -27.27 -5.08 -20.94
N SER A 438 -28.40 -5.55 -20.42
CA SER A 438 -28.84 -6.91 -20.67
C SER A 438 -29.29 -7.06 -22.12
N SER A 439 -28.98 -8.19 -22.75
CA SER A 439 -29.52 -8.54 -24.06
C SER A 439 -30.05 -9.97 -24.03
N PRO A 440 -30.90 -10.38 -25.00
CA PRO A 440 -31.33 -11.77 -25.11
C PRO A 440 -30.16 -12.78 -25.26
N VAL A 441 -28.98 -12.31 -25.67
CA VAL A 441 -27.81 -13.13 -26.02
C VAL A 441 -26.70 -13.04 -24.95
N SER A 442 -26.70 -12.00 -24.12
CA SER A 442 -25.66 -11.74 -23.11
C SER A 442 -26.28 -11.21 -21.82
N LEU A 443 -25.88 -11.76 -20.68
CA LEU A 443 -26.27 -11.23 -19.37
C LEU A 443 -25.83 -9.77 -19.21
N CYS A 444 -24.65 -9.42 -19.72
CA CYS A 444 -24.12 -8.07 -19.67
C CYS A 444 -23.33 -7.74 -20.94
N ARG A 445 -23.71 -6.67 -21.65
CA ARG A 445 -22.86 -6.03 -22.66
C ARG A 445 -22.52 -4.62 -22.19
N TRP A 446 -21.24 -4.35 -21.99
CA TRP A 446 -20.75 -3.01 -21.67
C TRP A 446 -20.82 -2.12 -22.92
N LEU A 447 -21.56 -1.02 -22.80
CA LEU A 447 -21.73 -0.02 -23.85
C LEU A 447 -21.26 1.35 -23.32
N PRO A 448 -20.61 2.17 -24.15
CA PRO A 448 -20.25 3.54 -23.76
C PRO A 448 -21.49 4.36 -23.34
N ALA A 449 -21.34 5.13 -22.27
CA ALA A 449 -22.35 6.03 -21.75
C ALA A 449 -21.81 7.48 -21.72
N PRO A 450 -21.91 8.23 -22.84
CA PRO A 450 -21.29 9.55 -22.93
C PRO A 450 -21.93 10.57 -21.97
N MET A 451 -21.09 11.48 -21.44
CA MET A 451 -21.56 12.59 -20.61
C MET A 451 -22.26 13.64 -21.47
N VAL A 452 -23.55 13.86 -21.22
CA VAL A 452 -24.35 14.88 -21.94
C VAL A 452 -24.46 16.18 -21.15
N ALA A 453 -24.41 16.13 -19.82
CA ALA A 453 -24.35 17.30 -18.96
C ALA A 453 -23.47 17.04 -17.74
N VAL A 454 -22.73 18.06 -17.32
CA VAL A 454 -21.93 18.04 -16.09
C VAL A 454 -22.22 19.32 -15.33
N GLY A 455 -22.81 19.18 -14.15
CA GLY A 455 -23.03 20.24 -13.16
C GLY A 455 -21.92 20.27 -12.12
N SER A 456 -22.06 21.12 -11.10
CA SER A 456 -21.05 21.24 -10.04
C SER A 456 -20.93 19.99 -9.17
N HIS A 457 -22.00 19.20 -9.02
CA HIS A 457 -22.03 17.97 -8.21
C HIS A 457 -22.72 16.81 -8.93
N THR A 458 -23.01 16.96 -10.23
CA THR A 458 -23.81 16.01 -10.98
C THR A 458 -23.22 15.72 -12.35
N VAL A 459 -23.38 14.48 -12.80
CA VAL A 459 -23.05 14.03 -14.16
C VAL A 459 -24.27 13.33 -14.73
N THR A 460 -24.72 13.77 -15.90
CA THR A 460 -25.80 13.13 -16.66
C THR A 460 -25.20 12.39 -17.84
N LEU A 461 -25.46 11.09 -17.91
CA LEU A 461 -25.04 10.21 -19.01
C LEU A 461 -26.22 9.90 -19.92
N ALA A 462 -25.96 9.80 -21.23
CA ALA A 462 -26.91 9.21 -22.17
C ALA A 462 -26.69 7.69 -22.24
N LEU A 463 -27.78 6.93 -22.23
CA LEU A 463 -27.75 5.48 -22.38
C LEU A 463 -27.82 5.16 -23.87
N GLY A 464 -26.65 4.95 -24.50
CA GLY A 464 -26.47 4.78 -25.94
C GLY A 464 -27.17 3.55 -26.54
N GLY A 465 -28.50 3.54 -26.58
CA GLY A 465 -29.31 2.46 -27.16
C GLY A 465 -29.56 1.26 -26.23
N CYS A 466 -29.38 1.42 -24.92
CA CYS A 466 -29.70 0.38 -23.93
C CYS A 466 -31.22 0.19 -23.81
N GLY A 467 -31.81 -0.68 -24.63
CA GLY A 467 -33.26 -0.74 -24.85
C GLY A 467 -34.09 -1.57 -23.87
N THR A 468 -33.47 -2.26 -22.91
CA THR A 468 -34.15 -3.25 -22.04
C THR A 468 -33.93 -3.00 -20.55
N LEU A 469 -32.72 -3.24 -20.04
CA LEU A 469 -32.40 -3.14 -18.62
C LEU A 469 -30.92 -2.79 -18.43
N VAL A 470 -30.65 -1.72 -17.68
CA VAL A 470 -29.31 -1.37 -17.20
C VAL A 470 -29.08 -2.15 -15.91
N LEU A 471 -28.04 -2.99 -15.88
CA LEU A 471 -27.69 -3.81 -14.71
C LEU A 471 -26.57 -3.21 -13.86
N ALA A 472 -25.71 -2.41 -14.49
CA ALA A 472 -24.59 -1.78 -13.81
C ALA A 472 -24.06 -0.56 -14.58
N LEU A 473 -23.33 0.29 -13.88
CA LEU A 473 -22.56 1.42 -14.39
C LEU A 473 -21.12 1.28 -13.90
N ARG A 474 -20.14 1.53 -14.76
CA ARG A 474 -18.74 1.64 -14.35
C ARG A 474 -18.07 2.89 -14.89
N TYR A 475 -17.04 3.34 -14.19
CA TYR A 475 -16.21 4.50 -14.53
C TYR A 475 -14.72 4.10 -14.55
N ALA A 476 -13.99 4.61 -15.54
CA ALA A 476 -12.54 4.43 -15.70
C ALA A 476 -12.08 2.96 -15.68
N TRP A 477 -12.83 2.08 -16.36
CA TRP A 477 -12.66 0.62 -16.28
C TRP A 477 -11.71 0.00 -17.33
N ALA A 478 -10.88 0.84 -17.96
CA ALA A 478 -9.83 0.41 -18.87
C ALA A 478 -8.48 0.31 -18.14
N GLU A 479 -7.55 -0.46 -18.71
CA GLU A 479 -6.14 -0.51 -18.27
C GLU A 479 -5.51 0.89 -18.34
N TRP A 480 -5.87 1.67 -19.36
CA TRP A 480 -5.47 3.06 -19.58
C TRP A 480 -6.72 3.95 -19.77
N PRO A 481 -7.36 4.42 -18.69
CA PRO A 481 -8.65 5.10 -18.79
C PRO A 481 -8.55 6.55 -19.26
N CYS A 482 -7.38 7.17 -19.13
CA CYS A 482 -7.16 8.57 -19.48
C CYS A 482 -5.66 8.87 -19.65
N GLU A 483 -5.36 10.00 -20.29
CA GLU A 483 -4.02 10.56 -20.39
C GLU A 483 -3.57 11.23 -19.09
N TYR A 484 -2.27 11.54 -19.00
CA TYR A 484 -1.62 12.10 -17.83
C TYR A 484 -2.39 13.32 -17.29
N GLN A 485 -2.81 13.22 -16.02
CA GLN A 485 -3.60 14.21 -15.29
C GLN A 485 -4.83 14.74 -16.06
N SER A 486 -5.42 13.90 -16.92
CA SER A 486 -6.48 14.29 -17.84
C SER A 486 -7.68 13.35 -17.81
N CYS A 487 -7.91 12.67 -16.67
CA CYS A 487 -9.11 11.87 -16.43
C CYS A 487 -10.40 12.71 -16.45
N ALA A 488 -11.55 12.07 -16.69
CA ALA A 488 -12.80 12.82 -16.90
C ALA A 488 -13.25 13.63 -15.67
N LEU A 489 -13.00 13.14 -14.44
CA LEU A 489 -13.48 13.76 -13.21
C LEU A 489 -12.39 13.92 -12.16
N TYR A 490 -12.31 15.13 -11.60
CA TYR A 490 -11.47 15.55 -10.48
C TYR A 490 -12.31 16.36 -9.48
N ASN A 491 -11.77 16.60 -8.28
CA ASN A 491 -12.29 17.64 -7.40
C ASN A 491 -11.52 18.95 -7.57
N THR A 492 -11.92 19.98 -6.82
CA THR A 492 -11.27 21.31 -6.82
C THR A 492 -9.84 21.32 -6.28
N GLN A 493 -9.38 20.24 -5.64
CA GLN A 493 -8.01 20.07 -5.17
C GLN A 493 -7.14 19.30 -6.18
N GLY A 494 -7.66 18.98 -7.37
CA GLY A 494 -6.93 18.23 -8.39
C GLY A 494 -6.77 16.74 -8.07
N LEU A 495 -7.62 16.18 -7.19
CA LEU A 495 -7.64 14.73 -6.92
C LEU A 495 -8.61 14.01 -7.88
N PRO A 496 -8.17 12.99 -8.62
CA PRO A 496 -9.01 12.27 -9.57
C PRO A 496 -10.06 11.40 -8.88
N ALA A 497 -11.25 11.28 -9.48
CA ALA A 497 -12.23 10.29 -9.08
C ALA A 497 -11.64 8.88 -9.25
N PRO A 498 -11.70 7.98 -8.26
CA PRO A 498 -11.26 6.59 -8.45
C PRO A 498 -12.23 5.82 -9.38
N PRO A 499 -11.79 4.71 -10.00
CA PRO A 499 -12.69 3.78 -10.68
C PRO A 499 -13.79 3.30 -9.76
N PHE A 500 -14.99 3.10 -10.33
CA PHE A 500 -16.10 2.54 -9.57
C PHE A 500 -17.00 1.66 -10.44
N LEU A 501 -17.71 0.75 -9.79
CA LEU A 501 -18.75 -0.10 -10.35
C LEU A 501 -20.00 0.00 -9.46
N LEU A 502 -21.13 0.38 -10.03
CA LEU A 502 -22.43 0.43 -9.37
C LEU A 502 -23.35 -0.60 -10.00
N GLU A 503 -24.16 -1.27 -9.20
CA GLU A 503 -25.12 -2.26 -9.67
C GLU A 503 -26.56 -1.79 -9.43
N THR A 504 -27.47 -2.22 -10.30
CA THR A 504 -28.90 -1.98 -10.17
C THR A 504 -29.51 -2.93 -9.15
N LEU A 505 -30.16 -2.37 -8.14
CA LEU A 505 -31.03 -3.17 -7.29
C LEU A 505 -32.41 -3.24 -7.95
N ARG A 506 -32.90 -4.45 -8.20
CA ARG A 506 -34.33 -4.65 -8.44
C ARG A 506 -35.08 -4.26 -7.16
N SER A 507 -35.54 -3.02 -7.05
CA SER A 507 -36.63 -2.71 -6.13
C SER A 507 -37.93 -3.13 -6.80
N SER A 508 -38.72 -3.97 -6.14
CA SER A 508 -40.06 -4.29 -6.60
C SER A 508 -40.94 -3.02 -6.59
N SER A 509 -41.12 -2.36 -7.73
CA SER A 509 -42.28 -1.48 -7.91
C SER A 509 -42.60 -1.24 -9.39
N ARG A 510 -43.85 -0.83 -9.60
CA ARG A 510 -44.65 -0.90 -10.82
C ARG A 510 -44.10 -0.04 -11.96
N ALA A 511 -44.53 -0.36 -13.19
CA ALA A 511 -44.25 0.41 -14.40
C ALA A 511 -44.47 1.93 -14.18
N GLY A 512 -43.39 2.71 -14.25
CA GLY A 512 -43.43 4.18 -14.19
C GLY A 512 -42.47 4.87 -13.21
N GLU A 513 -41.70 4.15 -12.38
CA GLU A 513 -40.81 4.77 -11.38
C GLU A 513 -39.32 4.79 -11.76
N MET A 514 -38.60 5.80 -11.25
CA MET A 514 -37.15 5.99 -11.34
C MET A 514 -36.41 4.89 -10.59
N GLU A 515 -35.50 4.15 -11.25
CA GLU A 515 -34.69 3.12 -10.59
C GLU A 515 -33.46 3.75 -9.92
N LEU A 516 -33.20 3.41 -8.65
CA LEU A 516 -31.97 3.81 -7.95
C LEU A 516 -30.87 2.76 -8.15
N LEU A 517 -29.73 3.19 -8.68
CA LEU A 517 -28.47 2.45 -8.55
C LEU A 517 -27.90 2.75 -7.14
N ARG A 518 -27.55 1.71 -6.38
CA ARG A 518 -26.86 1.87 -5.10
C ARG A 518 -25.42 1.40 -5.20
N LEU A 519 -24.56 2.10 -4.47
CA LEU A 519 -23.20 1.69 -4.16
C LEU A 519 -23.30 0.41 -3.32
N ARG A 520 -23.03 -0.75 -3.91
CA ARG A 520 -22.84 -1.99 -3.16
C ARG A 520 -21.43 -2.53 -3.40
N PRO A 521 -20.79 -3.11 -2.38
CA PRO A 521 -19.70 -4.04 -2.61
C PRO A 521 -20.26 -5.24 -3.36
N SER A 522 -19.74 -5.57 -4.55
CA SER A 522 -20.30 -6.66 -5.35
C SER A 522 -19.29 -7.75 -5.70
N SER A 523 -19.80 -8.99 -5.73
CA SER A 523 -19.04 -10.23 -5.96
C SER A 523 -19.51 -10.98 -7.20
N LEU A 524 -20.28 -10.39 -8.12
CA LEU A 524 -20.86 -11.12 -9.28
C LEU A 524 -20.56 -10.49 -10.64
N LEU A 525 -20.62 -9.15 -10.80
CA LEU A 525 -20.34 -8.50 -12.10
C LEU A 525 -18.87 -8.09 -12.30
N ALA A 526 -18.07 -8.03 -11.22
CA ALA A 526 -16.61 -7.84 -11.32
C ALA A 526 -15.87 -9.02 -11.98
N TRP A 527 -16.55 -10.18 -12.07
CA TRP A 527 -15.99 -11.46 -12.53
C TRP A 527 -16.04 -11.66 -14.05
N GLY A 528 -16.47 -10.66 -14.83
CA GLY A 528 -16.39 -10.70 -16.29
C GLY A 528 -17.18 -11.84 -16.93
N ILE A 529 -18.43 -12.04 -16.49
CA ILE A 529 -19.43 -12.76 -17.31
C ILE A 529 -19.79 -11.89 -18.52
#